data_AF-A0A0K0DCZ5-F1
#
_entry.id   AF-A0A0K0DCZ5-F1
#
_cell.length_a   1.000
_cell.length_b   1.000
_cell.length_c   1.000
_cell.angle_alpha   90.00
_cell.angle_beta   90.00
_cell.angle_gamma   90.00
#
_symmetry.space_group_name_H-M   'P 1'
#
loop_
_entity.id
_entity.type
_entity.pdbx_description
1 polymer ?
#
loop_
_entity_poly.entity_id
_entity_poly.type
_entity_poly.pdbx_seq_one_letter_code
_entity_poly.pdbx_strand_id
1 'polypeptide(L)'
;MGLSISLVSIHEEKVWYHSCRNPDCRNTNDVSQGGCTLWYNERKLLADIEEHLGQTISIVDSAFEIPVDEFDGKIVYGSKRMNGKYP
;
A
#
# COMPACT_ATOMS: atom_id res chain seq x y z
N MET A 1 15.01 2.09 -15.83
CA MET A 1 14.67 2.50 -14.45
C MET A 1 13.22 2.90 -14.44
N GLY A 2 12.44 2.47 -13.46
CA GLY A 2 11.04 2.84 -13.29
C GLY A 2 10.87 3.73 -12.06
N LEU A 3 9.98 4.71 -12.12
CA LEU A 3 9.61 5.54 -10.98
C LEU A 3 8.32 4.99 -10.38
N SER A 4 8.29 4.79 -9.06
CA SER A 4 7.06 4.51 -8.31
C SER A 4 6.72 5.70 -7.43
N ILE A 5 5.48 6.17 -7.52
CA ILE A 5 4.94 7.22 -6.65
C ILE A 5 3.84 6.60 -5.79
N SER A 6 3.93 6.80 -4.49
CA SER A 6 2.89 6.37 -3.53
C SER A 6 2.15 7.61 -3.03
N LEU A 7 0.82 7.58 -3.10
CA LEU A 7 -0.03 8.56 -2.43
C LEU A 7 -0.37 7.99 -1.05
N VAL A 8 -0.06 8.74 0.02
CA VAL A 8 -0.21 8.28 1.40
C VAL A 8 -1.02 9.29 2.18
N SER A 9 -2.21 8.89 2.60
CA SER A 9 -3.13 9.63 3.43
C SER A 9 -2.64 9.69 4.88
N ILE A 10 -2.93 10.81 5.54
CA ILE A 10 -2.66 10.98 6.96
C ILE A 10 -3.73 10.38 7.87
N HIS A 11 -4.86 9.98 7.29
CA HIS A 11 -6.01 9.43 7.99
C HIS A 11 -6.20 7.96 7.63
N GLU A 12 -6.84 7.21 8.53
CA GLU A 12 -7.23 5.84 8.23
C GLU A 12 -8.42 5.83 7.25
N GLU A 13 -8.32 5.00 6.22
CA GLU A 13 -9.32 4.95 5.16
C GLU A 13 -9.96 3.57 5.10
N LYS A 14 -11.29 3.55 5.03
CA LYS A 14 -12.05 2.33 4.83
C LYS A 14 -12.11 2.03 3.35
N VAL A 15 -11.39 1.00 2.92
CA VAL A 15 -11.33 0.62 1.51
C VAL A 15 -12.16 -0.63 1.25
N TRP A 16 -12.62 -0.75 0.01
CA TRP A 16 -13.26 -1.96 -0.43
C TRP A 16 -12.22 -3.04 -0.72
N TYR A 17 -12.28 -4.13 0.03
CA TYR A 17 -11.44 -5.29 -0.14
C TYR A 17 -12.31 -6.49 -0.51
N HIS A 18 -12.49 -6.66 -1.82
CA HIS A 18 -13.31 -7.72 -2.36
C HIS A 18 -12.55 -9.05 -2.34
N SER A 19 -12.77 -9.86 -1.32
CA SER A 19 -12.19 -11.20 -1.19
C SER A 19 -13.19 -12.34 -1.42
N CYS A 20 -14.48 -12.02 -1.50
CA CYS A 20 -15.52 -13.03 -1.66
C CYS A 20 -15.68 -13.46 -3.14
N ARG A 21 -16.35 -14.61 -3.36
CA ARG A 21 -16.57 -15.15 -4.72
C ARG A 21 -17.77 -14.54 -5.46
N ASN A 22 -18.54 -13.67 -4.80
CA ASN A 22 -19.73 -13.09 -5.38
C ASN A 22 -19.38 -11.79 -6.12
N PRO A 23 -19.33 -11.75 -7.46
CA PRO A 23 -18.93 -10.56 -8.22
C PRO A 23 -19.83 -9.34 -7.96
N ASP A 24 -21.09 -9.56 -7.55
CA ASP A 24 -22.06 -8.49 -7.26
C ASP A 24 -22.13 -8.13 -5.76
N CYS A 25 -21.12 -8.49 -4.98
CA CYS A 25 -21.09 -8.20 -3.54
C CYS A 25 -21.21 -6.69 -3.27
N ARG A 26 -21.98 -6.33 -2.24
CA ARG A 26 -22.07 -4.96 -1.70
C ARG A 26 -21.95 -4.90 -0.19
N ASN A 27 -21.35 -5.93 0.40
CA ASN A 27 -21.21 -6.04 1.85
C ASN A 27 -20.12 -5.09 2.35
N THR A 28 -20.54 -3.92 2.85
CA THR A 28 -19.65 -2.88 3.37
C THR A 28 -19.22 -3.10 4.82
N ASN A 29 -19.50 -4.27 5.41
CA ASN A 29 -18.99 -4.60 6.74
C ASN A 29 -17.49 -4.89 6.68
N ASP A 30 -16.84 -4.82 7.84
CA ASP A 30 -15.41 -5.12 7.96
C ASP A 30 -15.15 -6.62 7.70
N VAL A 31 -13.98 -6.94 7.15
CA VAL A 31 -13.53 -8.34 6.94
C VAL A 31 -13.55 -9.17 8.23
N SER A 32 -13.27 -8.58 9.40
CA SER A 32 -13.36 -9.24 10.70
C SER A 32 -14.79 -9.66 11.08
N GLN A 33 -15.79 -9.05 10.44
CA GLN A 33 -17.22 -9.36 10.59
C GLN A 33 -17.77 -10.13 9.37
N GLY A 34 -16.89 -10.67 8.51
CA GLY A 34 -17.27 -11.38 7.29
C GLY A 34 -17.73 -10.47 6.14
N GLY A 35 -17.41 -9.18 6.18
CA GLY A 35 -17.67 -8.24 5.10
C GLY A 35 -16.55 -8.13 4.06
N CYS A 36 -16.63 -7.13 3.18
CA CYS A 36 -15.70 -6.89 2.07
C CYS A 36 -15.06 -5.50 2.13
N THR A 37 -14.82 -4.99 3.34
CA THR A 37 -14.08 -3.75 3.55
C THR A 37 -13.02 -3.95 4.62
N LEU A 38 -11.95 -3.18 4.54
CA LEU A 38 -10.95 -3.16 5.61
C LEU A 38 -10.38 -1.75 5.78
N TRP A 39 -9.88 -1.48 6.97
CA TRP A 39 -9.27 -0.20 7.31
C TRP A 39 -7.78 -0.21 6.98
N TYR A 40 -7.37 0.70 6.10
CA TYR A 40 -5.98 0.90 5.71
C TYR A 40 -5.35 1.97 6.59
N ASN A 41 -4.25 1.61 7.25
CA ASN A 41 -3.36 2.55 7.89
C ASN A 41 -2.16 2.79 6.96
N GLU A 42 -2.29 3.77 6.09
CA GLU A 42 -1.32 3.97 5.00
C GLU A 42 0.05 4.41 5.51
N ARG A 43 0.12 5.15 6.62
CA ARG A 43 1.39 5.50 7.28
C ARG A 43 2.14 4.26 7.76
N LYS A 44 1.43 3.27 8.32
CA LYS A 44 2.04 2.01 8.71
C LYS A 44 2.54 1.24 7.49
N LEU A 45 1.75 1.20 6.41
CA LEU A 45 2.16 0.54 5.17
C LEU A 45 3.40 1.18 4.55
N LEU A 46 3.51 2.51 4.60
CA LEU A 46 4.71 3.23 4.18
C LEU A 46 5.94 2.80 5.02
N ALA A 47 5.80 2.76 6.34
CA ALA A 47 6.89 2.32 7.23
C ALA A 47 7.33 0.87 6.94
N ASP A 48 6.38 -0.05 6.72
CA ASP A 48 6.69 -1.44 6.36
C ASP A 48 7.45 -1.52 5.01
N ILE A 49 7.14 -0.64 4.06
CA ILE A 49 7.85 -0.55 2.77
C ILE A 49 9.27 -0.01 2.97
N GLU A 50 9.44 1.06 3.74
CA GLU A 50 10.75 1.64 4.04
C GLU A 50 11.66 0.63 4.76
N GLU A 51 11.12 -0.13 5.72
CA GLU A 51 11.83 -1.22 6.40
C GLU A 51 12.26 -2.31 5.41
N HIS A 52 11.37 -2.72 4.50
CA HIS A 52 11.68 -3.72 3.48
C HIS A 52 12.77 -3.26 2.51
N LEU A 53 12.76 -1.97 2.14
CA LEU A 53 13.75 -1.37 1.25
C LEU A 53 15.06 -1.03 1.97
N GLY A 54 15.04 -0.93 3.30
CA GLY A 54 16.19 -0.50 4.10
C GLY A 54 16.54 0.98 3.89
N GLN A 55 15.60 1.78 3.39
CA GLN A 55 15.78 3.21 3.13
C GLN A 55 14.47 3.97 3.34
N THR A 56 14.58 5.24 3.69
CA THR A 56 13.46 6.17 3.77
C THR A 56 13.07 6.67 2.38
N ILE A 57 11.76 6.78 2.10
CA ILE A 57 11.24 7.30 0.85
C ILE A 57 11.09 8.83 0.97
N SER A 58 11.58 9.56 -0.02
CA SER A 58 11.43 11.01 -0.06
C SER A 58 9.96 11.43 -0.17
N ILE A 59 9.54 12.35 0.68
CA ILE A 59 8.21 12.96 0.63
C ILE A 59 8.27 14.16 -0.30
N VAL A 60 7.34 14.22 -1.25
CA VAL A 60 7.18 15.34 -2.17
C VAL A 60 6.06 16.24 -1.68
N ASP A 61 6.24 17.55 -1.77
CA ASP A 61 5.24 18.53 -1.40
C ASP A 61 4.24 18.83 -2.54
N SER A 62 3.41 19.85 -2.36
CA SER A 62 2.40 20.24 -3.36
C SER A 62 2.98 20.78 -4.67
N ALA A 63 4.28 21.09 -4.72
CA ALA A 63 4.95 21.50 -5.95
C ALA A 63 5.31 20.29 -6.85
N PHE A 64 5.15 19.06 -6.35
CA PHE A 64 5.45 17.82 -7.07
C PHE A 64 6.88 17.75 -7.62
N GLU A 65 7.83 18.41 -6.94
CA GLU A 65 9.25 18.35 -7.30
C GLU A 65 9.87 17.03 -6.84
N ILE A 66 10.16 16.16 -7.80
CA ILE A 66 10.70 14.82 -7.53
C ILE A 66 12.22 14.92 -7.35
N PRO A 67 12.78 14.57 -6.18
CA PRO A 67 14.21 14.60 -5.96
C PRO A 67 14.93 13.61 -6.88
N VAL A 68 16.08 14.02 -7.39
CA VAL A 68 16.94 13.16 -8.22
C VAL A 68 17.74 12.25 -7.29
N ASP A 69 17.47 10.95 -7.37
CA ASP A 69 18.17 9.93 -6.59
C ASP A 69 19.05 9.08 -7.54
N GLU A 70 20.34 8.93 -7.20
CA GLU A 70 21.27 8.08 -7.95
C GLU A 70 20.93 6.61 -7.67
N PHE A 71 20.07 6.05 -8.52
CA PHE A 71 19.60 4.68 -8.41
C PHE A 71 20.75 3.64 -8.48
N ASP A 72 21.10 3.03 -7.35
CA ASP A 72 22.17 2.02 -7.22
C ASP A 72 21.76 0.59 -7.69
N GLY A 73 20.65 0.45 -8.41
CA GLY A 73 20.29 -0.82 -9.08
C GLY A 73 19.79 -1.97 -8.18
N LYS A 74 19.74 -1.80 -6.85
CA LYS A 74 19.50 -2.89 -5.90
C LYS A 74 18.02 -3.14 -5.53
N ILE A 75 17.11 -2.24 -5.89
CA ILE A 75 15.73 -2.25 -5.39
C ILE A 75 14.76 -2.88 -6.40
N VAL A 76 14.09 -3.95 -5.99
CA VAL A 76 12.99 -4.58 -6.74
C VAL A 76 11.66 -4.15 -6.12
N TYR A 77 10.88 -3.38 -6.86
CA TYR A 77 9.52 -3.04 -6.47
C TYR A 77 8.57 -4.19 -6.80
N GLY A 78 7.85 -4.66 -5.77
CA GLY A 78 6.86 -5.72 -5.89
C GLY A 78 7.43 -7.10 -5.60
N SER A 79 6.80 -7.79 -4.65
CA SER A 79 7.09 -9.19 -4.32
C SER A 79 5.78 -9.97 -4.29
N LYS A 80 5.71 -11.07 -5.05
CA LYS A 80 4.56 -11.97 -5.04
C LYS A 80 4.51 -12.64 -3.66
N ARG A 81 3.52 -12.30 -2.82
CA ARG A 81 3.34 -12.94 -1.52
C ARG A 81 3.17 -14.45 -1.72
N MET A 82 4.06 -15.26 -1.13
CA MET A 82 4.07 -16.72 -1.31
C MET A 82 2.91 -17.43 -0.59
N ASN A 83 2.29 -16.79 0.40
CA ASN A 83 1.14 -17.33 1.14
C ASN A 83 0.02 -16.29 1.19
N GLY A 84 -1.00 -16.48 0.35
CA GLY A 84 -2.22 -15.68 0.32
C GLY A 84 -3.17 -16.01 1.48
N LYS A 85 -2.74 -15.86 2.72
CA LYS A 85 -3.61 -15.87 3.90
C LYS A 85 -3.30 -14.65 4.75
N TYR A 86 -4.28 -13.75 4.82
CA TYR A 86 -4.31 -12.63 5.75
C TYR A 86 -5.12 -13.05 7.00
N PRO A 87 -4.85 -12.46 8.18
CA PRO A 87 -5.63 -12.68 9.40
C PRO A 87 -7.10 -12.25 9.27
#